data_AF-K8ADC5-F1
#
_entry.id   AF-K8ADC5-F1
#
_cell.length_a   1.000
_cell.length_b   1.000
_cell.length_c   1.000
_cell.angle_alpha   90.00
_cell.angle_beta   90.00
_cell.angle_gamma   90.00
#
_symmetry.space_group_name_H-M   'P 1'
#
loop_
_entity.id
_entity.type
_entity.pdbx_description
1 polymer ?
#
loop_
_entity_poly.entity_id
_entity_poly.type
_entity_poly.pdbx_seq_one_letter_code
_entity_poly.pdbx_strand_id
1 'polypeptide(L)'
;MLKNVRSAYFANLVAIFAAMAVSFVVAAILLKTSKVKEEDDIDAANRRMQDMKAQSKGAATAPTANADLSNDLSHVRKIIVACDAGMGSSAMGAGVLRKKVQDAGLSHISVTNSAINSLPGDVDLVITHRDLTERAMRQAPHAQHISLTNFLDSGLYSGLTERLVAAQRHTQNEEKVRTSLQDSFDANDSHLFKLSADNIFLGRQAATKEEAIRFAGEQLVKGGYVQPEYVEAMLEREKLTPTYLGESIAVPHGTVEAKDRVLKTGVVFCQYPQGVRFGEEEDDIARLVIGIAARNNEHIQVITSLTNALDDESVIERLAHTESVDEVLALLSGKNVA
;
A
#
# COMPACT_ATOMS: atom_id res chain seq x y z
N MET A 1 -11.50 -70.24 -57.50
CA MET A 1 -12.28 -69.00 -57.27
C MET A 1 -11.35 -67.84 -56.92
N LEU A 2 -10.29 -67.61 -57.70
CA LEU A 2 -9.37 -66.48 -57.56
C LEU A 2 -9.84 -65.37 -58.51
N LYS A 3 -10.84 -64.58 -58.10
CA LYS A 3 -11.21 -63.34 -58.80
C LYS A 3 -10.73 -62.15 -57.98
N ASN A 4 -9.58 -61.63 -58.43
CA ASN A 4 -9.12 -60.24 -58.32
C ASN A 4 -8.94 -59.63 -56.92
N VAL A 5 -7.89 -60.09 -56.22
CA VAL A 5 -7.25 -59.34 -55.13
C VAL A 5 -6.87 -57.91 -55.57
N ARG A 6 -6.48 -57.71 -56.85
CA ARG A 6 -6.22 -56.38 -57.44
C ARG A 6 -7.44 -55.46 -57.46
N SER A 7 -8.66 -56.00 -57.60
CA SER A 7 -9.90 -55.21 -57.56
C SER A 7 -10.23 -54.74 -56.15
N ALA A 8 -9.89 -55.54 -55.13
CA ALA A 8 -10.09 -55.17 -53.73
C ALA A 8 -9.12 -54.04 -53.31
N TYR A 9 -7.86 -54.08 -53.74
CA TYR A 9 -6.91 -52.99 -53.49
C TYR A 9 -7.33 -51.68 -54.17
N PHE A 10 -7.85 -51.75 -55.40
CA PHE A 10 -8.36 -50.59 -56.11
C PHE A 10 -9.60 -49.99 -55.40
N ALA A 11 -10.55 -50.83 -54.97
CA ALA A 11 -11.71 -50.39 -54.22
C ALA A 11 -11.33 -49.72 -52.88
N ASN A 12 -10.35 -50.28 -52.16
CA ASN A 12 -9.85 -49.68 -50.91
C ASN A 12 -9.16 -48.33 -51.15
N LEU A 13 -8.34 -48.22 -52.21
CA LEU A 13 -7.70 -46.95 -52.56
C LEU A 13 -8.75 -45.88 -52.91
N VAL A 14 -9.75 -46.23 -53.72
CA VAL A 14 -10.84 -45.29 -54.06
C VAL A 14 -11.63 -44.87 -52.81
N ALA A 15 -11.90 -45.79 -51.89
CA ALA A 15 -12.57 -45.47 -50.63
C ALA A 15 -11.75 -44.52 -49.75
N ILE A 16 -10.42 -44.71 -49.67
CA ILE A 16 -9.52 -43.82 -48.93
C ILE A 16 -9.50 -42.42 -49.56
N PHE A 17 -9.41 -42.33 -50.88
CA PHE A 17 -9.44 -41.05 -51.58
C PHE A 17 -10.79 -40.33 -51.41
N ALA A 18 -11.90 -41.06 -51.46
CA ALA A 18 -13.23 -40.50 -51.21
C ALA A 18 -13.36 -39.97 -49.77
N ALA A 19 -12.90 -40.74 -48.78
CA ALA A 19 -12.90 -40.31 -47.38
C ALA A 19 -12.00 -39.08 -47.14
N MET A 20 -10.84 -39.04 -47.78
CA MET A 20 -9.94 -37.88 -47.74
C MET A 20 -10.59 -36.63 -48.33
N ALA A 21 -11.26 -36.76 -49.49
CA ALA A 21 -11.96 -35.65 -50.13
C ALA A 21 -13.10 -35.11 -49.27
N VAL A 22 -13.90 -35.99 -48.65
CA VAL A 22 -14.98 -35.59 -47.74
C VAL A 22 -14.43 -34.87 -46.51
N SER A 23 -13.41 -35.42 -45.86
CA SER A 23 -12.76 -34.78 -44.70
C SER A 23 -12.18 -33.41 -45.06
N PHE A 24 -11.57 -33.28 -46.25
CA PHE A 24 -11.02 -32.02 -46.71
C PHE A 24 -12.12 -30.97 -46.96
N VAL A 25 -13.23 -31.35 -47.58
CA VAL A 25 -14.36 -30.43 -47.83
C VAL A 25 -15.00 -29.98 -46.51
N VAL A 26 -15.20 -30.89 -45.55
CA VAL A 26 -15.73 -30.54 -44.22
C VAL A 26 -14.77 -29.61 -43.48
N ALA A 27 -13.47 -29.91 -43.49
CA ALA A 27 -12.46 -29.05 -42.87
C ALA A 27 -12.38 -27.67 -43.55
N ALA A 28 -12.48 -27.60 -44.87
CA ALA A 28 -12.48 -26.34 -45.62
C ALA A 28 -13.70 -25.48 -45.31
N ILE A 29 -14.87 -26.08 -45.14
CA ILE A 29 -16.10 -25.37 -44.74
C ILE A 29 -15.97 -24.87 -43.30
N LEU A 30 -15.49 -25.71 -42.36
CA LEU A 30 -15.25 -25.32 -40.97
C LEU A 30 -14.21 -24.21 -40.85
N LEU A 31 -13.12 -24.27 -41.61
CA LEU A 31 -12.10 -23.20 -41.63
C LEU A 31 -12.67 -21.92 -42.23
N LYS A 32 -13.49 -21.99 -43.27
CA LYS A 32 -14.06 -20.80 -43.91
C LYS A 32 -15.12 -20.11 -43.03
N THR A 33 -15.83 -20.85 -42.18
CA THR A 33 -16.73 -20.27 -41.16
C THR A 33 -15.98 -19.83 -39.90
N SER A 34 -14.82 -20.40 -39.62
CA SER A 34 -13.94 -20.00 -38.50
C SER A 34 -13.04 -18.81 -38.81
N LYS A 35 -12.74 -18.56 -40.10
CA LYS A 35 -11.87 -17.45 -40.53
C LYS A 35 -12.42 -16.06 -40.20
N VAL A 36 -13.75 -15.92 -40.19
CA VAL A 36 -14.42 -14.68 -39.73
C VAL A 36 -14.21 -14.45 -38.23
N LYS A 37 -13.94 -15.51 -37.47
CA LYS A 37 -13.58 -15.44 -36.04
C LYS A 37 -12.08 -15.23 -35.83
N GLU A 38 -11.22 -15.80 -36.69
CA GLU A 38 -9.76 -15.67 -36.63
C GLU A 38 -9.24 -14.30 -37.06
N GLU A 39 -9.85 -13.61 -38.04
CA GLU A 39 -9.41 -12.26 -38.41
C GLU A 39 -9.59 -11.27 -37.24
N ASP A 40 -10.72 -11.34 -36.53
CA ASP A 40 -10.95 -10.58 -35.29
C ASP A 40 -9.99 -11.00 -34.15
N ASP A 41 -9.61 -12.28 -34.07
CA ASP A 41 -8.72 -12.81 -33.02
C ASP A 41 -7.24 -12.51 -33.31
N ILE A 42 -6.83 -12.44 -34.57
CA ILE A 42 -5.46 -12.09 -35.00
C ILE A 42 -5.22 -10.59 -34.82
N ASP A 43 -6.20 -9.74 -35.12
CA ASP A 43 -6.10 -8.31 -34.85
C ASP A 43 -6.09 -8.02 -33.33
N ALA A 44 -6.90 -8.76 -32.55
CA ALA A 44 -6.86 -8.69 -31.09
C ALA A 44 -5.54 -9.22 -30.51
N ALA A 45 -4.98 -10.30 -31.07
CA ALA A 45 -3.69 -10.86 -30.66
C ALA A 45 -2.52 -9.94 -31.03
N ASN A 46 -2.55 -9.31 -32.21
CA ASN A 46 -1.53 -8.33 -32.63
C ASN A 46 -1.56 -7.08 -31.76
N ARG A 47 -2.75 -6.60 -31.35
CA ARG A 47 -2.89 -5.50 -30.37
C ARG A 47 -2.31 -5.88 -29.01
N ARG A 48 -2.65 -7.06 -28.48
CA ARG A 48 -2.07 -7.58 -27.21
C ARG A 48 -0.55 -7.74 -27.29
N MET A 49 -0.03 -8.12 -28.46
CA MET A 49 1.42 -8.27 -28.67
C MET A 49 2.13 -6.90 -28.78
N GLN A 50 1.47 -5.88 -29.34
CA GLN A 50 1.97 -4.51 -29.34
C GLN A 50 1.93 -3.87 -27.94
N ASP A 51 0.85 -4.09 -27.17
CA ASP A 51 0.72 -3.60 -25.80
C ASP A 51 1.78 -4.22 -24.87
N MET A 52 2.06 -5.52 -24.99
CA MET A 52 3.14 -6.17 -24.24
C MET A 52 4.53 -5.67 -24.66
N LYS A 53 4.72 -5.29 -25.93
CA LYS A 53 5.99 -4.76 -26.45
C LYS A 53 6.22 -3.29 -26.10
N ALA A 54 5.15 -2.53 -25.84
CA ALA A 54 5.20 -1.19 -25.29
C ALA A 54 5.54 -1.21 -23.78
N GLN A 55 5.08 -2.23 -23.05
CA GLN A 55 5.47 -2.44 -21.64
C GLN A 55 6.90 -2.97 -21.47
N SER A 56 7.44 -3.74 -22.42
CA SER A 56 8.76 -4.38 -22.28
C SER A 56 9.95 -3.55 -22.80
N LYS A 57 9.72 -2.34 -23.30
CA LYS A 57 10.80 -1.41 -23.67
C LYS A 57 10.71 -0.20 -22.77
N GLY A 58 11.54 -0.20 -21.71
CA GLY A 58 11.75 0.94 -20.84
C GLY A 58 12.04 2.20 -21.65
N ALA A 59 11.04 3.06 -21.74
CA ALA A 59 11.19 4.46 -22.05
C ALA A 59 10.66 5.20 -20.83
N ALA A 60 11.60 5.75 -20.07
CA ALA A 60 11.34 6.74 -19.05
C ALA A 60 10.38 7.79 -19.61
N THR A 61 9.16 7.80 -19.09
CA THR A 61 8.21 8.89 -19.24
C THR A 61 7.85 9.32 -17.84
N ALA A 62 8.17 10.57 -17.54
CA ALA A 62 7.85 11.25 -16.30
C ALA A 62 6.36 11.08 -15.95
N PRO A 63 6.00 11.03 -14.66
CA PRO A 63 4.61 11.01 -14.25
C PRO A 63 4.00 12.36 -14.64
N THR A 64 3.22 12.38 -15.72
CA THR A 64 2.38 13.53 -16.04
C THR A 64 0.95 13.23 -15.57
N ALA A 65 0.65 13.91 -14.47
CA ALA A 65 -0.58 13.95 -13.70
C ALA A 65 -1.86 14.09 -14.54
N ASN A 66 -2.92 13.41 -14.10
CA ASN A 66 -4.05 14.09 -13.44
C ASN A 66 -5.08 13.06 -12.94
N ALA A 67 -4.89 12.63 -11.70
CA ALA A 67 -5.98 12.50 -10.73
C ALA A 67 -5.45 13.15 -9.45
N ASP A 68 -5.45 14.48 -9.47
CA ASP A 68 -5.38 15.32 -8.28
C ASP A 68 -6.52 14.92 -7.35
N LEU A 69 -6.17 14.57 -6.11
CA LEU A 69 -6.96 14.54 -4.88
C LEU A 69 -6.21 13.64 -3.89
N SER A 70 -5.82 14.23 -2.76
CA SER A 70 -5.55 13.55 -1.50
C SER A 70 -6.63 12.48 -1.26
N ASN A 71 -6.38 11.23 -1.66
CA ASN A 71 -7.32 10.14 -1.45
C ASN A 71 -7.07 9.57 -0.06
N ASP A 72 -7.54 10.32 0.94
CA ASP A 72 -7.77 9.80 2.27
C ASP A 72 -8.79 8.66 2.16
N LEU A 73 -8.30 7.42 2.29
CA LEU A 73 -9.10 6.19 2.23
C LEU A 73 -9.47 5.68 3.63
N SER A 74 -9.15 6.44 4.70
CA SER A 74 -9.34 6.05 6.10
C SER A 74 -10.82 5.85 6.45
N HIS A 75 -11.70 6.63 5.82
CA HIS A 75 -13.14 6.63 6.10
C HIS A 75 -13.97 5.76 5.15
N VAL A 76 -13.34 5.08 4.17
CA VAL A 76 -14.06 4.28 3.19
C VAL A 76 -14.66 3.04 3.84
N ARG A 77 -16.00 2.98 3.87
CA ARG A 77 -16.78 1.83 4.38
C ARG A 77 -17.64 1.21 3.28
N LYS A 78 -18.03 1.97 2.27
CA LYS A 78 -18.92 1.53 1.19
C LYS A 78 -18.32 1.80 -0.18
N ILE A 79 -17.92 0.72 -0.85
CA ILE A 79 -17.38 0.72 -2.20
C ILE A 79 -18.41 0.17 -3.17
N ILE A 80 -18.67 0.90 -4.26
CA ILE A 80 -19.57 0.47 -5.31
C ILE A 80 -18.85 0.43 -6.66
N VAL A 81 -18.81 -0.76 -7.26
CA VAL A 81 -18.41 -0.90 -8.66
C VAL A 81 -19.62 -0.64 -9.54
N ALA A 82 -19.62 0.46 -10.28
CA ALA A 82 -20.75 0.91 -11.07
C ALA A 82 -20.52 0.73 -12.57
N CYS A 83 -21.57 0.31 -13.28
CA CYS A 83 -21.63 0.33 -14.74
C CYS A 83 -23.02 0.80 -15.18
N ASP A 84 -23.29 0.91 -16.48
CA ASP A 84 -24.55 1.48 -16.97
C ASP A 84 -25.79 0.67 -16.51
N ALA A 85 -25.72 -0.67 -16.55
CA ALA A 85 -26.83 -1.56 -16.19
C ALA A 85 -26.65 -2.27 -14.83
N GLY A 86 -25.49 -2.15 -14.19
CA GLY A 86 -25.18 -2.75 -12.90
C GLY A 86 -24.97 -4.27 -12.85
N MET A 87 -25.18 -5.05 -13.92
CA MET A 87 -25.18 -6.53 -13.86
C MET A 87 -23.96 -7.24 -14.51
N GLY A 88 -23.12 -6.53 -15.27
CA GLY A 88 -22.05 -7.13 -16.09
C GLY A 88 -20.65 -7.04 -15.47
N SER A 89 -19.76 -6.26 -16.09
CA SER A 89 -18.37 -6.03 -15.64
C SER A 89 -18.27 -5.50 -14.20
N SER A 90 -19.29 -4.76 -13.75
CA SER A 90 -19.41 -4.29 -12.37
C SER A 90 -19.54 -5.42 -11.36
N ALA A 91 -20.32 -6.47 -11.68
CA ALA A 91 -20.53 -7.61 -10.80
C ALA A 91 -19.24 -8.43 -10.65
N MET A 92 -18.48 -8.61 -11.74
CA MET A 92 -17.19 -9.29 -11.70
C MET A 92 -16.14 -8.48 -10.93
N GLY A 93 -16.01 -7.18 -11.21
CA GLY A 93 -15.08 -6.30 -10.49
C GLY A 93 -15.38 -6.24 -8.99
N ALA A 94 -16.66 -6.12 -8.62
CA ALA A 94 -17.09 -6.18 -7.22
C ALA A 94 -16.79 -7.55 -6.59
N GLY A 95 -16.94 -8.65 -7.35
CA GLY A 95 -16.56 -9.99 -6.90
C GLY A 95 -15.08 -10.11 -6.56
N VAL A 96 -14.20 -9.67 -7.48
CA VAL A 96 -12.74 -9.72 -7.30
C VAL A 96 -12.31 -8.84 -6.13
N LEU A 97 -12.78 -7.60 -6.07
CA LEU A 97 -12.41 -6.67 -5.01
C LEU A 97 -12.94 -7.14 -3.65
N ARG A 98 -14.20 -7.58 -3.56
CA ARG A 98 -14.79 -8.13 -2.34
C ARG A 98 -13.97 -9.29 -1.78
N LYS A 99 -13.54 -10.21 -2.65
CA LYS A 99 -12.69 -11.33 -2.23
C LYS A 99 -11.36 -10.81 -1.67
N LYS A 100 -10.68 -9.89 -2.36
CA LYS A 100 -9.40 -9.32 -1.88
C LYS A 100 -9.54 -8.55 -0.56
N VAL A 101 -10.60 -7.77 -0.40
CA VAL A 101 -10.91 -7.01 0.82
C VAL A 101 -11.19 -7.98 1.98
N GLN A 102 -11.93 -9.07 1.73
CA GLN A 102 -12.17 -10.13 2.73
C GLN A 102 -10.87 -10.88 3.09
N ASP A 103 -10.08 -11.28 2.09
CA ASP A 103 -8.79 -11.96 2.29
C ASP A 103 -7.79 -11.09 3.07
N ALA A 104 -7.88 -9.76 2.92
CA ALA A 104 -7.10 -8.77 3.67
C ALA A 104 -7.65 -8.45 5.08
N GLY A 105 -8.75 -9.08 5.51
CA GLY A 105 -9.32 -8.88 6.85
C GLY A 105 -10.13 -7.59 7.03
N LEU A 106 -10.45 -6.87 5.95
CA LEU A 106 -11.21 -5.61 5.98
C LEU A 106 -12.74 -5.86 5.97
N SER A 107 -13.22 -6.61 6.96
CA SER A 107 -14.62 -7.09 7.03
C SER A 107 -15.66 -5.97 7.24
N HIS A 108 -15.23 -4.78 7.65
CA HIS A 108 -16.06 -3.59 7.82
C HIS A 108 -16.30 -2.82 6.52
N ILE A 109 -15.59 -3.15 5.44
CA ILE A 109 -15.77 -2.53 4.12
C ILE A 109 -16.74 -3.35 3.28
N SER A 110 -17.86 -2.73 2.90
CA SER A 110 -18.87 -3.31 2.02
C SER A 110 -18.53 -3.01 0.56
N VAL A 111 -18.39 -4.07 -0.24
CA VAL A 111 -18.15 -3.97 -1.68
C VAL A 111 -19.36 -4.53 -2.43
N THR A 112 -20.03 -3.68 -3.20
CA THR A 112 -21.22 -4.04 -4.00
C THR A 112 -21.12 -3.52 -5.43
N ASN A 113 -22.06 -3.91 -6.28
CA ASN A 113 -22.20 -3.40 -7.63
C ASN A 113 -23.58 -2.77 -7.83
N SER A 114 -23.65 -1.72 -8.66
CA SER A 114 -24.94 -1.10 -9.01
C SER A 114 -24.88 -0.42 -10.38
N ALA A 115 -26.04 0.03 -10.85
CA ALA A 115 -26.13 0.91 -12.02
C ALA A 115 -25.79 2.35 -11.62
N ILE A 116 -25.14 3.12 -12.50
CA ILE A 116 -24.72 4.50 -12.20
C ILE A 116 -25.89 5.38 -11.75
N ASN A 117 -27.06 5.24 -12.38
CA ASN A 117 -28.27 5.99 -12.02
C ASN A 117 -28.88 5.61 -10.65
N SER A 118 -28.42 4.50 -10.06
CA SER A 118 -28.88 3.97 -8.78
C SER A 118 -27.81 4.06 -7.70
N LEU A 119 -26.77 4.89 -7.91
CA LEU A 119 -25.77 5.15 -6.88
C LEU A 119 -26.44 5.82 -5.66
N PRO A 120 -26.30 5.24 -4.46
CA PRO A 120 -26.86 5.81 -3.25
C PRO A 120 -26.01 7.00 -2.79
N GLY A 121 -26.61 7.91 -2.00
CA GLY A 121 -25.94 9.14 -1.54
C GLY A 121 -24.97 8.94 -0.36
N ASP A 122 -24.78 7.71 0.10
CA ASP A 122 -23.89 7.31 1.20
C ASP A 122 -22.70 6.47 0.68
N VAL A 123 -22.40 6.55 -0.62
CA VAL A 123 -21.26 5.83 -1.20
C VAL A 123 -19.98 6.62 -0.98
N ASP A 124 -18.96 5.96 -0.43
CA ASP A 124 -17.68 6.60 -0.14
C ASP A 124 -16.76 6.53 -1.37
N LEU A 125 -16.77 5.40 -2.07
CA LEU A 125 -15.89 5.13 -3.22
C LEU A 125 -16.66 4.47 -4.37
N VAL A 126 -16.58 5.08 -5.55
CA VAL A 126 -17.21 4.59 -6.78
C VAL A 126 -16.13 4.18 -7.78
N ILE A 127 -16.20 2.94 -8.24
CA ILE A 127 -15.28 2.38 -9.25
C ILE A 127 -16.03 2.21 -10.56
N THR A 128 -15.54 2.81 -11.64
CA THR A 128 -16.18 2.75 -12.96
C THR A 128 -15.17 2.48 -14.07
N HIS A 129 -15.67 2.13 -15.26
CA HIS A 129 -14.84 2.21 -16.47
C HIS A 129 -14.52 3.67 -16.77
N ARG A 130 -13.34 3.96 -17.34
CA ARG A 130 -12.91 5.32 -17.71
C ARG A 130 -13.98 6.09 -18.49
N ASP A 131 -14.66 5.43 -19.43
CA ASP A 131 -15.69 6.05 -20.27
C ASP A 131 -16.98 6.41 -19.52
N LEU A 132 -17.14 5.91 -18.29
CA LEU A 132 -18.33 6.10 -17.46
C LEU A 132 -18.07 6.95 -16.21
N THR A 133 -16.80 7.30 -15.94
CA THR A 133 -16.40 8.01 -14.72
C THR A 133 -17.03 9.40 -14.61
N GLU A 134 -17.01 10.20 -15.67
CA GLU A 134 -17.64 11.53 -15.66
C GLU A 134 -19.15 11.48 -15.37
N ARG A 135 -19.82 10.41 -15.80
CA ARG A 135 -21.24 10.22 -15.53
C ARG A 135 -21.48 9.84 -14.06
N ALA A 136 -20.62 9.01 -13.49
CA ALA A 136 -20.68 8.66 -12.07
C ALA A 136 -20.36 9.85 -11.17
N MET A 137 -19.39 10.70 -11.52
CA MET A 137 -19.06 11.93 -10.80
C MET A 137 -20.24 12.90 -10.74
N ARG A 138 -21.01 13.02 -11.83
CA ARG A 138 -22.23 13.85 -11.84
C ARG A 138 -23.32 13.31 -10.92
N GLN A 139 -23.42 11.99 -10.77
CA GLN A 139 -24.42 11.36 -9.91
C GLN A 139 -24.04 11.40 -8.43
N ALA A 140 -22.77 11.11 -8.12
CA ALA A 140 -22.24 11.04 -6.76
C ALA A 140 -20.99 11.93 -6.63
N PRO A 141 -21.14 13.26 -6.65
CA PRO A 141 -19.99 14.19 -6.63
C PRO A 141 -19.26 14.20 -5.29
N HIS A 142 -19.90 13.73 -4.21
CA HIS A 142 -19.32 13.63 -2.87
C HIS A 142 -18.44 12.39 -2.70
N ALA A 143 -18.62 11.37 -3.54
CA ALA A 143 -17.88 10.13 -3.45
C ALA A 143 -16.51 10.27 -4.12
N GLN A 144 -15.53 9.51 -3.67
CA GLN A 144 -14.27 9.34 -4.40
C GLN A 144 -14.51 8.48 -5.65
N HIS A 145 -13.81 8.77 -6.75
CA HIS A 145 -13.97 8.05 -8.02
C HIS A 145 -12.67 7.43 -8.48
N ILE A 146 -12.70 6.14 -8.81
CA ILE A 146 -11.59 5.43 -9.44
C ILE A 146 -12.03 4.92 -10.80
N SER A 147 -11.27 5.29 -11.83
CA SER A 147 -11.47 4.85 -13.20
C SER A 147 -10.58 3.63 -13.50
N LEU A 148 -11.17 2.57 -14.05
CA LEU A 148 -10.47 1.40 -14.57
C LEU A 148 -10.60 1.33 -16.09
N THR A 149 -9.57 0.79 -16.76
CA THR A 149 -9.62 0.44 -18.19
C THR A 149 -9.94 -1.04 -18.40
N ASN A 150 -9.68 -1.90 -17.40
CA ASN A 150 -9.99 -3.32 -17.45
C ASN A 150 -10.41 -3.84 -16.07
N PHE A 151 -11.66 -4.32 -15.97
CA PHE A 151 -12.22 -4.83 -14.71
C PHE A 151 -11.66 -6.20 -14.28
N LEU A 152 -10.88 -6.87 -15.12
CA LEU A 152 -10.25 -8.16 -14.79
C LEU A 152 -8.79 -8.02 -14.36
N ASP A 153 -8.24 -6.81 -14.38
CA ASP A 153 -6.85 -6.57 -13.97
C ASP A 153 -6.71 -6.74 -12.45
N SER A 154 -6.18 -7.89 -12.05
CA SER A 154 -6.00 -8.26 -10.65
C SER A 154 -4.95 -7.39 -9.94
N GLY A 155 -4.02 -6.78 -10.67
CA GLY A 155 -2.97 -5.90 -10.14
C GLY A 155 -3.54 -4.60 -9.60
N LEU A 156 -4.48 -3.99 -10.34
CA LEU A 156 -5.15 -2.76 -9.90
C LEU A 156 -5.95 -2.97 -8.60
N TYR A 157 -6.64 -4.11 -8.47
CA TYR A 157 -7.36 -4.42 -7.24
C TYR A 157 -6.41 -4.78 -6.09
N SER A 158 -5.25 -5.38 -6.34
CA SER A 158 -4.22 -5.58 -5.30
C SER A 158 -3.75 -4.24 -4.75
N GLY A 159 -3.33 -3.31 -5.61
CA GLY A 159 -2.87 -1.99 -5.18
C GLY A 159 -3.94 -1.17 -4.46
N LEU A 160 -5.21 -1.25 -4.90
CA LEU A 160 -6.32 -0.63 -4.17
C LEU A 160 -6.52 -1.26 -2.78
N THR A 161 -6.43 -2.59 -2.67
CA THR A 161 -6.58 -3.30 -1.40
C THR A 161 -5.44 -2.94 -0.45
N GLU A 162 -4.19 -2.87 -0.93
CA GLU A 162 -3.02 -2.45 -0.14
C GLU A 162 -3.19 -1.03 0.40
N ARG A 163 -3.66 -0.09 -0.43
CA ARG A 163 -3.96 1.29 -0.01
C ARG A 163 -5.08 1.35 1.03
N LEU A 164 -6.13 0.54 0.88
CA LEU A 164 -7.20 0.43 1.88
C LEU A 164 -6.67 -0.15 3.21
N VAL A 165 -5.80 -1.17 3.17
CA VAL A 165 -5.16 -1.74 4.37
C VAL A 165 -4.29 -0.70 5.05
N ALA A 166 -3.48 0.06 4.31
CA ALA A 166 -2.63 1.11 4.85
C ALA A 166 -3.45 2.20 5.56
N ALA A 167 -4.50 2.71 4.92
CA ALA A 167 -5.37 3.74 5.50
C ALA A 167 -6.16 3.24 6.74
N GLN A 168 -6.57 1.97 6.74
CA GLN A 168 -7.29 1.37 7.87
C GLN A 168 -6.38 1.02 9.06
N ARG A 169 -5.11 0.67 8.82
CA ARG A 169 -4.13 0.52 9.90
C ARG A 169 -3.94 1.83 10.67
N HIS A 170 -3.99 2.97 9.98
CA HIS A 170 -4.00 4.29 10.62
C HIS A 170 -5.22 4.47 11.53
N THR A 171 -6.42 4.21 11.00
CA THR A 171 -7.69 4.43 11.72
C THR A 171 -7.91 3.46 12.89
N GLN A 172 -7.54 2.18 12.72
CA GLN A 172 -7.63 1.17 13.78
C GLN A 172 -6.59 1.39 14.87
N ASN A 173 -5.40 1.88 14.53
CA ASN A 173 -4.43 2.32 15.52
C ASN A 173 -4.99 3.51 16.32
N GLU A 174 -5.62 4.50 15.66
CA GLU A 174 -6.26 5.63 16.35
C GLU A 174 -7.43 5.23 17.26
N GLU A 175 -8.34 4.36 16.81
CA GLU A 175 -9.46 3.92 17.64
C GLU A 175 -9.00 3.04 18.81
N LYS A 176 -8.07 2.11 18.59
CA LYS A 176 -7.55 1.26 19.67
C LYS A 176 -6.73 2.07 20.68
N VAL A 177 -6.08 3.14 20.23
CA VAL A 177 -5.47 4.16 21.09
C VAL A 177 -6.56 4.92 21.86
N ARG A 178 -7.62 5.43 21.22
CA ARG A 178 -8.74 6.11 21.91
C ARG A 178 -9.43 5.25 22.98
N THR A 179 -9.71 3.99 22.69
CA THR A 179 -10.41 3.11 23.65
C THR A 179 -9.51 2.69 24.81
N SER A 180 -8.19 2.54 24.58
CA SER A 180 -7.23 2.29 25.66
C SER A 180 -6.89 3.55 26.48
N LEU A 181 -7.13 4.74 25.93
CA LEU A 181 -6.98 6.03 26.62
C LEU A 181 -8.17 6.35 27.56
N GLN A 182 -9.37 5.79 27.35
CA GLN A 182 -10.55 6.10 28.18
C GLN A 182 -10.38 5.65 29.64
N ASP A 183 -9.59 4.60 29.88
CA ASP A 183 -9.34 4.02 31.20
C ASP A 183 -8.09 4.61 31.90
N SER A 184 -7.40 5.60 31.32
CA SER A 184 -6.10 6.09 31.83
C SER A 184 -5.91 7.61 31.79
N PHE A 185 -6.96 8.40 31.58
CA PHE A 185 -6.83 9.86 31.55
C PHE A 185 -7.09 10.49 32.93
N ASP A 186 -6.02 10.90 33.60
CA ASP A 186 -6.05 12.09 34.44
C ASP A 186 -5.90 13.31 33.53
N ALA A 187 -6.95 14.14 33.44
CA ALA A 187 -7.11 15.24 32.49
C ALA A 187 -6.16 16.45 32.70
N ASN A 188 -5.01 16.28 33.37
CA ASN A 188 -4.14 17.37 33.79
C ASN A 188 -2.68 17.31 33.30
N ASP A 189 -2.25 16.29 32.56
CA ASP A 189 -0.87 16.22 32.07
C ASP A 189 -0.82 16.24 30.53
N SER A 190 -0.82 17.46 29.97
CA SER A 190 -0.91 17.71 28.53
C SER A 190 0.41 17.47 27.77
N HIS A 191 1.40 16.77 28.34
CA HIS A 191 2.64 16.41 27.65
C HIS A 191 3.16 15.04 28.12
N LEU A 192 2.80 13.98 27.38
CA LEU A 192 3.28 12.59 27.57
C LEU A 192 4.83 12.47 27.62
N PHE A 193 5.56 13.44 27.06
CA PHE A 193 7.00 13.59 27.24
C PHE A 193 7.42 15.07 27.12
N LYS A 194 8.50 15.45 27.82
CA LYS A 194 9.14 16.77 27.67
C LYS A 194 10.31 16.66 26.70
N LEU A 195 10.19 17.27 25.53
CA LEU A 195 11.33 17.51 24.64
C LEU A 195 12.02 18.81 25.07
N SER A 196 13.33 18.75 25.32
CA SER A 196 14.18 19.90 25.59
C SER A 196 15.39 19.87 24.67
N ALA A 197 16.12 20.98 24.62
CA ALA A 197 17.36 21.08 23.85
C ALA A 197 18.38 19.96 24.20
N ASP A 198 18.40 19.52 25.46
CA ASP A 198 19.30 18.46 25.93
C ASP A 198 19.04 17.08 25.30
N ASN A 199 17.85 16.90 24.71
CA ASN A 199 17.43 15.67 24.07
C ASN A 199 17.51 15.74 22.52
N ILE A 200 17.99 16.85 21.95
CA ILE A 200 18.02 17.09 20.50
C ILE A 200 19.46 17.07 20.00
N PHE A 201 19.74 16.21 19.03
CA PHE A 201 21.07 15.97 18.47
C PHE A 201 21.04 16.15 16.95
N LEU A 202 21.54 17.29 16.47
CA LEU A 202 21.54 17.66 15.06
C LEU A 202 22.82 17.25 14.34
N GLY A 203 22.76 17.15 13.01
CA GLY A 203 23.93 16.95 12.15
C GLY A 203 24.71 15.66 12.42
N ARG A 204 24.05 14.60 12.88
CA ARG A 204 24.71 13.32 13.19
C ARG A 204 25.04 12.56 11.91
N GLN A 205 26.01 11.67 12.04
CA GLN A 205 26.40 10.71 11.01
C GLN A 205 26.54 9.34 11.69
N ALA A 206 26.15 8.29 10.97
CA ALA A 206 26.36 6.90 11.38
C ALA A 206 26.47 6.05 10.11
N ALA A 207 27.38 5.09 10.11
CA ALA A 207 27.54 4.16 8.99
C ALA A 207 26.45 3.07 8.99
N THR A 208 25.95 2.71 10.17
CA THR A 208 24.94 1.66 10.33
C THR A 208 23.85 2.06 11.33
N LYS A 209 22.69 1.40 11.25
CA LYS A 209 21.61 1.63 12.21
C LYS A 209 22.01 1.25 13.64
N GLU A 210 22.85 0.25 13.83
CA GLU A 210 23.32 -0.16 15.15
C GLU A 210 24.12 0.97 15.83
N GLU A 211 24.91 1.73 15.06
CA GLU A 211 25.62 2.90 15.56
C GLU A 211 24.65 4.02 15.96
N ALA A 212 23.60 4.26 15.15
CA ALA A 212 22.56 5.23 15.47
C ALA A 212 21.74 4.83 16.71
N ILE A 213 21.37 3.55 16.82
CA ILE A 213 20.63 2.99 17.97
C ILE A 213 21.47 3.08 19.24
N ARG A 214 22.76 2.71 19.16
CA ARG A 214 23.68 2.80 20.30
C ARG A 214 23.81 4.24 20.78
N PHE A 215 23.98 5.18 19.85
CA PHE A 215 24.02 6.61 20.19
C PHE A 215 22.74 7.07 20.90
N ALA A 216 21.56 6.74 20.34
CA ALA A 216 20.28 7.09 20.95
C ALA A 216 20.13 6.49 22.36
N GLY A 217 20.47 5.21 22.53
CA GLY A 217 20.46 4.54 23.82
C GLY A 217 21.40 5.22 24.83
N GLU A 218 22.61 5.58 24.43
CA GLU A 218 23.57 6.29 25.27
C GLU A 218 23.06 7.67 25.69
N GLN A 219 22.38 8.41 24.79
CA GLN A 219 21.77 9.68 25.16
C GLN A 219 20.59 9.50 26.12
N LEU A 220 19.82 8.41 26.00
CA LEU A 220 18.78 8.06 26.96
C LEU A 220 19.36 7.75 28.34
N VAL A 221 20.49 7.03 28.41
CA VAL A 221 21.21 6.76 29.67
C VAL A 221 21.73 8.07 30.27
N LYS A 222 22.38 8.91 29.46
CA LYS A 222 22.94 10.20 29.88
C LYS A 222 21.87 11.17 30.39
N GLY A 223 20.68 11.17 29.79
CA GLY A 223 19.51 11.94 30.23
C GLY A 223 18.79 11.36 31.46
N GLY A 224 19.26 10.22 31.96
CA GLY A 224 18.70 9.53 33.13
C GLY A 224 17.33 8.90 32.87
N TYR A 225 16.99 8.60 31.61
CA TYR A 225 15.72 7.95 31.25
C TYR A 225 15.78 6.45 31.51
N VAL A 226 16.95 5.83 31.32
CA VAL A 226 17.14 4.38 31.38
C VAL A 226 18.46 4.00 32.05
N GLN A 227 18.54 2.75 32.50
CA GLN A 227 19.79 2.12 32.94
C GLN A 227 20.64 1.69 31.72
N PRO A 228 21.98 1.54 31.86
CA PRO A 228 22.88 1.22 30.75
C PRO A 228 22.51 -0.03 29.94
N GLU A 229 21.92 -1.03 30.58
CA GLU A 229 21.50 -2.28 29.95
C GLU A 229 20.40 -2.09 28.89
N TYR A 230 19.69 -0.95 28.93
CA TYR A 230 18.66 -0.65 27.96
C TYR A 230 19.21 -0.45 26.54
N VAL A 231 20.48 -0.03 26.40
CA VAL A 231 21.11 0.16 25.08
C VAL A 231 21.18 -1.16 24.31
N GLU A 232 21.61 -2.23 24.98
CA GLU A 232 21.64 -3.56 24.36
C GLU A 232 20.23 -4.10 24.13
N ALA A 233 19.25 -3.78 25.00
CA ALA A 233 17.86 -4.13 24.75
C ALA A 233 17.27 -3.45 23.49
N MET A 234 17.69 -2.21 23.17
CA MET A 234 17.28 -1.55 21.91
C MET A 234 17.86 -2.27 20.69
N LEU A 235 19.11 -2.70 20.78
CA LEU A 235 19.77 -3.46 19.71
C LEU A 235 19.14 -4.84 19.51
N GLU A 236 18.82 -5.55 20.60
CA GLU A 236 18.11 -6.82 20.52
C GLU A 236 16.69 -6.65 19.94
N ARG A 237 15.99 -5.58 20.32
CA ARG A 237 14.67 -5.26 19.78
C ARG A 237 14.73 -5.06 18.27
N GLU A 238 15.74 -4.35 17.77
CA GLU A 238 15.90 -4.08 16.34
C GLU A 238 16.13 -5.35 15.51
N LYS A 239 16.78 -6.37 16.08
CA LYS A 239 16.99 -7.67 15.41
C LYS A 239 15.71 -8.45 15.16
N LEU A 240 14.66 -8.22 15.96
CA LEU A 240 13.39 -8.94 15.82
C LEU A 240 12.59 -8.46 14.61
N THR A 241 12.51 -7.14 14.45
CA THR A 241 11.88 -6.49 13.30
C THR A 241 12.34 -5.02 13.28
N PRO A 242 12.65 -4.47 12.09
CA PRO A 242 13.10 -3.08 11.98
C PRO A 242 12.15 -2.10 12.65
N THR A 243 12.71 -1.06 13.27
CA THR A 243 11.92 0.05 13.84
C THR A 243 11.74 1.23 12.89
N TYR A 244 11.93 0.99 11.59
CA TYR A 244 11.61 1.94 10.52
C TYR A 244 10.10 2.05 10.36
N LEU A 245 9.58 3.29 10.26
CA LEU A 245 8.15 3.55 10.08
C LEU A 245 7.78 3.99 8.67
N GLY A 246 8.76 4.16 7.79
CA GLY A 246 8.57 4.87 6.52
C GLY A 246 8.92 6.36 6.64
N GLU A 247 8.84 7.07 5.51
CA GLU A 247 8.94 8.53 5.44
C GLU A 247 10.16 9.13 6.17
N SER A 248 11.31 8.46 6.07
CA SER A 248 12.56 8.89 6.71
C SER A 248 12.58 8.86 8.24
N ILE A 249 11.67 8.13 8.91
CA ILE A 249 11.57 8.07 10.37
C ILE A 249 11.85 6.65 10.90
N ALA A 250 12.67 6.56 11.95
CA ALA A 250 12.86 5.35 12.75
C ALA A 250 12.69 5.61 14.25
N VAL A 251 12.11 4.64 14.97
CA VAL A 251 11.75 4.76 16.40
C VAL A 251 12.35 3.64 17.26
N PRO A 252 13.68 3.54 17.38
CA PRO A 252 14.30 2.49 18.16
C PRO A 252 13.90 2.58 19.64
N HIS A 253 13.56 1.44 20.23
CA HIS A 253 13.10 1.28 21.61
C HIS A 253 13.56 -0.08 22.15
N GLY A 254 13.56 -0.26 23.47
CA GLY A 254 13.96 -1.52 24.11
C GLY A 254 12.90 -2.63 23.99
N THR A 255 13.29 -3.87 24.30
CA THR A 255 12.34 -4.99 24.38
C THR A 255 11.41 -4.87 25.60
N VAL A 256 10.33 -5.67 25.62
CA VAL A 256 9.35 -5.70 26.72
C VAL A 256 10.01 -6.17 28.03
N GLU A 257 10.98 -7.07 27.96
CA GLU A 257 11.71 -7.61 29.11
C GLU A 257 12.60 -6.55 29.77
N ALA A 258 13.03 -5.54 29.02
CA ALA A 258 13.86 -4.46 29.51
C ALA A 258 13.07 -3.31 30.15
N LYS A 259 11.74 -3.42 30.31
CA LYS A 259 10.88 -2.38 30.89
C LYS A 259 11.36 -1.88 32.26
N ASP A 260 11.89 -2.77 33.09
CA ASP A 260 12.34 -2.43 34.46
C ASP A 260 13.64 -1.62 34.46
N ARG A 261 14.28 -1.49 33.28
CA ARG A 261 15.44 -0.62 33.06
C ARG A 261 15.04 0.81 32.73
N VAL A 262 13.75 1.10 32.52
CA VAL A 262 13.25 2.45 32.28
C VAL A 262 12.99 3.17 33.61
N LEU A 263 13.82 4.17 33.90
CA LEU A 263 13.73 5.01 35.09
C LEU A 263 12.59 6.03 34.98
N LYS A 264 12.44 6.64 33.81
CA LYS A 264 11.36 7.58 33.47
C LYS A 264 11.11 7.59 31.96
N THR A 265 9.86 7.83 31.55
CA THR A 265 9.50 7.95 30.13
C THR A 265 10.16 9.19 29.51
N GLY A 266 10.67 9.06 28.30
CA GLY A 266 11.30 10.14 27.56
C GLY A 266 11.84 9.72 26.20
N VAL A 267 12.29 10.72 25.45
CA VAL A 267 12.74 10.56 24.07
C VAL A 267 14.04 11.32 23.82
N VAL A 268 14.81 10.85 22.85
CA VAL A 268 15.93 11.58 22.25
C VAL A 268 15.70 11.69 20.75
N PHE A 269 15.88 12.87 20.21
CA PHE A 269 15.74 13.18 18.80
C PHE A 269 17.12 13.27 18.17
N CYS A 270 17.42 12.37 17.23
CA CYS A 270 18.70 12.32 16.53
C CYS A 270 18.48 12.53 15.03
N GLN A 271 19.00 13.61 14.49
CA GLN A 271 18.92 13.95 13.07
C GLN A 271 20.18 13.46 12.34
N TYR A 272 19.98 12.75 11.24
CA TYR A 272 20.99 12.24 10.33
C TYR A 272 20.71 12.77 8.92
N PRO A 273 21.22 13.96 8.54
CA PRO A 273 20.88 14.58 7.25
C PRO A 273 21.25 13.71 6.03
N GLN A 274 22.34 12.95 6.14
CA GLN A 274 22.75 12.00 5.08
C GLN A 274 21.98 10.68 5.09
N GLY A 275 21.14 10.46 6.11
CA GLY A 275 20.35 9.25 6.29
C GLY A 275 21.15 8.06 6.84
N VAL A 276 20.43 7.14 7.46
CA VAL A 276 20.93 5.84 7.93
C VAL A 276 19.91 4.78 7.51
N ARG A 277 20.36 3.73 6.82
CA ARG A 277 19.46 2.65 6.40
C ARG A 277 18.95 1.88 7.62
N PHE A 278 17.63 1.85 7.82
CA PHE A 278 16.98 1.21 8.97
C PHE A 278 16.12 0.01 8.59
N GLY A 279 15.42 0.06 7.45
CA GLY A 279 14.59 -1.03 6.97
C GLY A 279 15.37 -2.13 6.24
N GLU A 280 14.62 -3.00 5.55
CA GLU A 280 15.18 -4.16 4.86
C GLU A 280 15.63 -3.80 3.44
N GLU A 281 14.93 -2.88 2.79
CA GLU A 281 15.22 -2.41 1.44
C GLU A 281 16.36 -1.38 1.44
N GLU A 282 17.02 -1.20 0.29
CA GLU A 282 18.13 -0.23 0.16
C GLU A 282 17.65 1.21 0.36
N ASP A 283 16.40 1.49 -0.01
CA ASP A 283 15.78 2.82 0.03
C ASP A 283 15.12 3.14 1.39
N ASP A 284 15.11 2.19 2.34
CA ASP A 284 14.55 2.37 3.68
C ASP A 284 15.50 3.18 4.59
N ILE A 285 15.68 4.45 4.27
CA ILE A 285 16.63 5.37 4.88
C ILE A 285 15.92 6.26 5.90
N ALA A 286 16.33 6.23 7.16
CA ALA A 286 15.87 7.15 8.19
C ALA A 286 16.81 8.36 8.30
N ARG A 287 16.25 9.57 8.20
CA ARG A 287 16.93 10.83 8.53
C ARG A 287 16.60 11.31 9.94
N LEU A 288 15.47 10.86 10.49
CA LEU A 288 15.03 11.15 11.84
C LEU A 288 15.01 9.85 12.64
N VAL A 289 15.90 9.74 13.63
CA VAL A 289 15.97 8.59 14.54
C VAL A 289 15.57 9.05 15.92
N ILE A 290 14.42 8.57 16.41
CA ILE A 290 13.84 9.00 17.68
C ILE A 290 13.92 7.84 18.67
N GLY A 291 14.91 7.89 19.56
CA GLY A 291 15.08 6.87 20.60
C GLY A 291 14.03 7.03 21.68
N ILE A 292 13.29 5.96 21.99
CA ILE A 292 12.18 6.00 22.95
C ILE A 292 12.51 5.14 24.17
N ALA A 293 12.41 5.75 25.34
CA ALA A 293 12.34 5.07 26.62
C ALA A 293 10.93 5.24 27.17
N ALA A 294 10.18 4.16 27.29
CA ALA A 294 8.81 4.23 27.81
C ALA A 294 8.54 3.04 28.74
N ARG A 295 7.79 3.30 29.81
CA ARG A 295 7.32 2.22 30.69
C ARG A 295 6.12 1.54 30.03
N ASN A 296 6.02 0.22 30.11
CA ASN A 296 4.90 -0.53 29.55
C ASN A 296 4.66 -0.25 28.04
N ASN A 297 3.40 -0.32 27.59
CA ASN A 297 2.99 -0.02 26.21
C ASN A 297 2.92 1.49 25.89
N GLU A 298 3.49 2.36 26.74
CA GLU A 298 3.50 3.82 26.54
C GLU A 298 4.35 4.23 25.33
N HIS A 299 5.27 3.38 24.84
CA HIS A 299 6.03 3.64 23.62
C HIS A 299 5.09 3.90 22.42
N ILE A 300 3.93 3.23 22.37
CA ILE A 300 2.93 3.48 21.32
C ILE A 300 2.36 4.90 21.43
N GLN A 301 2.10 5.41 22.64
CA GLN A 301 1.57 6.77 22.82
C GLN A 301 2.60 7.83 22.40
N VAL A 302 3.87 7.60 22.69
CA VAL A 302 4.97 8.45 22.22
C VAL A 302 5.08 8.41 20.70
N ILE A 303 5.00 7.22 20.09
CA ILE A 303 5.01 7.06 18.64
C ILE A 303 3.82 7.78 18.00
N THR A 304 2.59 7.59 18.50
CA THR A 304 1.40 8.28 17.98
C THR A 304 1.53 9.81 18.06
N SER A 305 2.07 10.32 19.17
CA SER A 305 2.31 11.76 19.32
C SER A 305 3.34 12.29 18.34
N LEU A 306 4.38 11.49 18.03
CA LEU A 306 5.41 11.86 17.07
C LEU A 306 4.89 11.75 15.63
N THR A 307 4.19 10.67 15.27
CA THR A 307 3.64 10.50 13.93
C THR A 307 2.63 11.58 13.58
N ASN A 308 1.77 11.99 14.52
CA ASN A 308 0.84 13.11 14.29
C ASN A 308 1.55 14.45 14.09
N ALA A 309 2.69 14.66 14.78
CA ALA A 309 3.51 15.86 14.59
C ALA A 309 4.34 15.82 13.29
N LEU A 310 4.50 14.62 12.72
CA LEU A 310 5.35 14.33 11.56
C LEU A 310 4.53 13.88 10.33
N ASP A 311 3.23 14.14 10.29
CA ASP A 311 2.34 13.78 9.16
C ASP A 311 2.54 14.68 7.92
N ASP A 312 3.34 15.73 8.05
CA ASP A 312 3.66 16.68 6.98
C ASP A 312 5.07 16.41 6.43
N GLU A 313 5.16 15.94 5.19
CA GLU A 313 6.42 15.67 4.49
C GLU A 313 7.35 16.90 4.44
N SER A 314 6.79 18.11 4.37
CA SER A 314 7.57 19.36 4.41
C SER A 314 8.18 19.62 5.79
N VAL A 315 7.49 19.22 6.85
CA VAL A 315 8.00 19.31 8.22
C VAL A 315 9.11 18.27 8.43
N ILE A 316 8.93 17.04 7.95
CA ILE A 316 9.96 15.99 7.99
C ILE A 316 11.23 16.49 7.28
N GLU A 317 11.11 17.03 6.08
CA GLU A 317 12.26 17.45 5.29
C GLU A 317 13.02 18.63 5.94
N ARG A 318 12.28 19.56 6.57
CA ARG A 318 12.87 20.63 7.39
C ARG A 318 13.58 20.07 8.62
N LEU A 319 12.93 19.18 9.35
CA LEU A 319 13.52 18.52 10.52
C LEU A 319 14.75 17.69 10.16
N ALA A 320 14.83 17.14 8.95
CA ALA A 320 15.98 16.36 8.49
C ALA A 320 17.23 17.21 8.20
N HIS A 321 17.07 18.51 7.94
CA HIS A 321 18.17 19.39 7.50
C HIS A 321 18.39 20.64 8.36
N THR A 322 17.47 20.98 9.27
CA THR A 322 17.61 22.16 10.13
C THR A 322 18.86 22.07 11.00
N GLU A 323 19.54 23.20 11.17
CA GLU A 323 20.65 23.38 12.11
C GLU A 323 20.17 24.04 13.43
N SER A 324 18.87 24.27 13.58
CA SER A 324 18.28 24.99 14.71
C SER A 324 17.51 24.08 15.66
N VAL A 325 18.01 23.95 16.89
CA VAL A 325 17.31 23.24 17.97
C VAL A 325 15.97 23.89 18.30
N ASP A 326 15.89 25.22 18.22
CA ASP A 326 14.65 25.96 18.46
C ASP A 326 13.59 25.67 17.40
N GLU A 327 14.00 25.48 16.14
CA GLU A 327 13.10 25.08 15.06
C GLU A 327 12.54 23.67 15.30
N VAL A 328 13.39 22.72 15.71
CA VAL A 328 12.95 21.37 16.07
C VAL A 328 11.92 21.41 17.21
N LEU A 329 12.19 22.18 18.26
CA LEU A 329 11.25 22.35 19.37
C LEU A 329 9.93 22.99 18.92
N ALA A 330 9.98 23.99 18.05
CA ALA A 330 8.78 24.65 17.52
C ALA A 330 7.92 23.67 16.70
N LEU A 331 8.54 22.92 15.80
CA LEU A 331 7.85 21.97 14.92
C LEU A 331 7.25 20.79 15.71
N LEU A 332 7.96 20.27 16.71
CA LEU A 332 7.50 19.13 17.49
C LEU A 332 6.56 19.48 18.67
N SER A 333 6.44 20.75 19.03
CA SER A 333 5.53 21.20 20.11
C SER A 333 4.11 21.53 19.64
N GLY A 334 3.80 21.36 18.35
CA GLY A 334 2.46 21.60 17.79
C GLY A 334 2.00 23.06 17.85
N LYS A 335 2.90 24.00 18.18
CA LYS A 335 2.61 25.44 18.06
C LYS A 335 2.80 25.84 16.60
N ASN A 336 1.68 26.03 15.90
CA ASN A 336 1.67 26.69 14.60
C ASN A 336 2.56 27.94 14.65
N VAL A 337 3.65 27.92 13.89
CA VAL A 337 4.45 29.10 13.61
C VAL A 337 3.56 29.98 12.73
N ALA A 338 3.06 31.06 13.33
CA ALA A 338 2.28 32.09 12.65
C ALA A 338 3.15 32.90 11.67
#